data_AF-A0A1Y5D8T8-F1
#
_entry.id   AF-A0A1Y5D8T8-F1
#
_cell.length_a   1.000
_cell.length_b   1.000
_cell.length_c   1.000
_cell.angle_alpha   90.00
_cell.angle_beta   90.00
_cell.angle_gamma   90.00
#
_symmetry.space_group_name_H-M   'P 1'
#
loop_
_entity.id
_entity.type
_entity.pdbx_description
1 polymer ?
#
loop_
_entity_poly.entity_id
_entity_poly.type
_entity_poly.pdbx_seq_one_letter_code
_entity_poly.pdbx_strand_id
1 'polypeptide(L)' 'MNPAMLEKLASQISHLLPENAGQDIKDNVQQLLARQLNKLDLVSRDEFEAQQAVLLRTREKLENLEKQLQTLEESLANR' A
#
# COMPACT_ATOMS: atom_id res chain seq x y z
N MET A 1 1.52 -1.16 6.94
CA MET A 1 0.97 0.09 7.53
C MET A 1 1.98 0.73 8.46
N ASN A 2 1.98 2.06 8.55
CA ASN A 2 2.60 2.74 9.70
C ASN A 2 1.54 2.74 10.83
N PRO A 3 1.70 1.99 11.94
CA PRO A 3 0.70 1.91 13.01
C PRO A 3 0.27 3.30 13.53
N ALA A 4 1.20 4.26 13.49
CA ALA A 4 0.95 5.66 13.81
C ALA A 4 -0.15 6.33 12.96
N MET A 5 -0.37 5.89 11.72
CA MET A 5 -1.37 6.47 10.82
C MET A 5 -2.79 6.00 11.15
N LEU A 6 -2.94 4.73 11.55
CA LEU A 6 -4.20 4.17 12.04
C LEU A 6 -4.59 4.79 13.38
N GLU A 7 -3.61 4.97 14.27
CA GLU A 7 -3.80 5.62 15.57
C GLU A 7 -4.16 7.11 15.42
N LYS A 8 -3.56 7.80 14.43
CA LYS A 8 -3.92 9.17 14.08
C LYS A 8 -5.33 9.27 13.50
N LEU A 9 -5.74 8.33 12.65
CA LEU A 9 -7.10 8.30 12.11
C LEU A 9 -8.13 8.00 13.22
N ALA A 10 -7.83 7.02 14.07
CA ALA A 10 -8.68 6.66 15.21
C ALA A 10 -8.83 7.82 16.20
N SER A 11 -7.74 8.54 16.49
CA SER A 11 -7.79 9.73 17.34
C SER A 11 -8.54 10.88 16.68
N GLN A 12 -8.36 11.15 15.39
CA GLN A 12 -9.15 12.18 14.69
C GLN A 12 -10.65 11.88 14.73
N ILE A 13 -11.04 10.63 14.53
CA ILE A 13 -12.45 10.24 14.61
C ILE A 13 -12.97 10.33 16.05
N SER A 14 -12.14 9.99 17.05
CA SER A 14 -12.53 10.15 18.46
C SER A 14 -12.70 11.61 18.88
N HIS A 15 -11.98 12.55 18.24
CA HIS A 15 -12.12 14.00 18.48
C HIS A 15 -13.37 14.59 17.82
N LEU A 16 -13.96 13.91 16.83
CA LEU A 16 -15.25 14.27 16.24
C LEU A 16 -16.45 13.76 17.07
N LEU A 17 -16.19 12.92 18.08
CA LEU A 17 -17.23 12.49 19.01
C LEU A 17 -17.55 13.62 20.00
N PRO A 18 -18.82 13.83 20.36
CA PRO A 18 -19.22 14.82 21.35
C PRO A 18 -18.47 14.63 22.69
N GLU A 19 -18.04 15.72 23.35
CA GLU A 19 -17.30 15.61 24.62
C GLU A 19 -18.11 14.92 25.74
N ASN A 20 -19.44 14.97 25.65
CA ASN A 20 -20.37 14.29 26.55
C ASN A 20 -20.64 12.81 26.20
N ALA A 21 -19.99 12.27 25.16
CA ALA A 21 -20.00 10.84 24.91
C ALA A 21 -19.19 10.11 26.00
N GLY A 22 -19.85 9.24 26.75
CA GLY A 22 -19.21 8.43 27.78
C GLY A 22 -18.06 7.59 27.23
N GLN A 23 -17.11 7.24 28.09
CA GLN A 23 -15.90 6.49 27.72
C GLN A 23 -16.25 5.20 26.94
N ASP A 24 -17.32 4.51 27.33
CA ASP A 24 -17.81 3.30 26.65
C ASP A 24 -18.20 3.52 25.19
N ILE A 25 -18.73 4.70 24.83
CA ILE A 25 -19.09 5.03 23.45
C ILE A 25 -17.81 5.25 22.62
N LYS A 26 -16.81 5.93 23.20
CA LYS A 26 -15.52 6.17 22.53
C LYS A 26 -14.82 4.84 22.25
N ASP A 27 -14.77 3.95 23.23
CA ASP A 27 -14.12 2.65 23.10
C ASP A 27 -14.83 1.76 22.07
N ASN A 28 -16.18 1.76 22.06
CA ASN A 28 -16.96 1.04 21.06
C ASN A 28 -16.73 1.58 19.64
N VAL A 29 -16.64 2.89 19.45
CA VAL A 29 -16.36 3.51 18.15
C VAL A 29 -14.95 3.16 17.67
N GLN A 30 -13.93 3.23 18.54
CA GLN A 30 -12.56 2.83 18.19
C GLN A 30 -12.48 1.36 17.77
N GLN A 31 -13.14 0.46 18.51
CA GLN A 31 -13.19 -0.95 18.15
C GLN A 31 -13.90 -1.21 16.82
N LEU A 32 -15.00 -0.49 16.55
CA LEU A 32 -15.74 -0.62 15.30
C LEU A 32 -14.91 -0.13 14.11
N LEU A 33 -14.18 0.98 14.26
CA LEU A 33 -13.25 1.49 13.24
C LEU A 33 -12.10 0.52 13.00
N ALA A 34 -11.46 0.01 14.05
CA ALA A 34 -10.39 -0.97 13.93
C ALA A 34 -10.88 -2.23 13.18
N ARG A 35 -12.08 -2.71 13.49
CA ARG A 35 -12.71 -3.85 12.79
C ARG A 35 -13.02 -3.54 11.32
N GLN A 36 -13.50 -2.35 11.00
CA GLN A 36 -13.80 -1.97 9.62
C GLN A 36 -12.53 -1.74 8.79
N LEU A 37 -11.47 -1.19 9.39
CA LEU A 37 -10.17 -1.04 8.74
C LEU A 37 -9.53 -2.41 8.49
N ASN A 38 -9.65 -3.37 9.41
CA ASN A 38 -9.19 -4.74 9.20
C ASN A 38 -9.98 -5.51 8.12
N LYS A 39 -11.17 -5.05 7.73
CA LYS A 39 -11.96 -5.63 6.63
C LYS A 39 -11.65 -5.03 5.27
N LEU A 40 -10.94 -3.90 5.22
CA LEU A 40 -10.37 -3.43 3.96
C LEU A 40 -9.22 -4.40 3.64
N ASP A 41 -9.12 -4.87 2.38
CA ASP A 41 -8.02 -5.73 1.90
C ASP A 41 -6.70 -4.93 1.86
N LEU A 42 -6.24 -4.52 3.03
CA LEU A 42 -5.08 -3.67 3.22
C LEU A 42 -3.84 -4.55 3.22
N VAL A 43 -2.95 -4.30 2.27
CA VAL A 43 -1.62 -4.91 2.27
C VAL A 43 -0.74 -4.24 3.34
N SER A 44 0.12 -5.04 3.96
CA SER A 44 1.12 -4.52 4.89
C SER A 44 2.13 -3.62 4.15
N ARG A 45 2.90 -2.85 4.92
CA ARG A 45 3.89 -1.94 4.31
C ARG A 45 5.01 -2.76 3.67
N ASP A 46 5.42 -3.83 4.34
CA ASP A 46 6.48 -4.72 3.89
C ASP A 46 6.07 -5.46 2.61
N GLU A 47 4.81 -5.90 2.50
CA GLU A 47 4.27 -6.47 1.25
C GLU A 47 4.21 -5.44 0.12
N PHE A 48 3.84 -4.20 0.41
CA PHE A 48 3.86 -3.12 -0.57
C PHE A 48 5.28 -2.84 -1.07
N GLU A 49 6.25 -2.72 -0.16
CA GLU A 49 7.66 -2.52 -0.50
C GLU A 49 8.22 -3.71 -1.30
N ALA A 50 7.85 -4.94 -0.94
CA ALA A 50 8.20 -6.14 -1.71
C ALA A 50 7.64 -6.11 -3.14
N GLN A 51 6.37 -5.73 -3.31
CA GLN A 51 5.76 -5.59 -4.64
C GLN A 51 6.44 -4.48 -5.46
N GLN A 52 6.79 -3.35 -4.84
CA GLN A 52 7.53 -2.28 -5.49
C GLN A 52 8.89 -2.76 -5.98
N ALA A 53 9.61 -3.56 -5.18
CA ALA A 53 10.89 -4.15 -5.58
C ALA A 53 10.74 -5.12 -6.75
N VAL A 54 9.68 -5.95 -6.75
CA VAL A 54 9.36 -6.85 -7.87
C VAL A 54 9.10 -6.05 -9.16
N LEU A 55 8.32 -4.96 -9.07
CA LEU A 55 8.04 -4.09 -10.21
C LEU A 55 9.31 -3.43 -10.75
N LEU A 56 10.17 -2.92 -9.88
CA LEU A 56 11.44 -2.31 -10.28
C LEU A 56 12.31 -3.31 -11.06
N ARG A 57 12.51 -4.51 -10.50
CA ARG A 57 13.28 -5.58 -11.15
C ARG A 57 12.66 -6.02 -12.48
N THR A 58 11.33 -5.99 -12.57
CA THR A 58 10.62 -6.35 -13.81
C THR A 58 10.87 -5.29 -14.88
N ARG A 59 10.84 -4.00 -14.53
CA ARG A 59 11.18 -2.90 -15.46
C ARG A 59 12.61 -3.02 -15.97
N GLU A 60 13.58 -3.25 -15.09
CA GLU A 60 14.99 -3.45 -15.48
C GLU A 60 15.17 -4.63 -16.45
N LYS A 61 14.48 -5.74 -16.19
CA LYS A 61 14.50 -6.91 -17.09
C LYS A 61 13.86 -6.61 -18.43
N LEU A 62 12.75 -5.86 -18.44
CA LEU A 62 12.06 -5.45 -19.66
C LEU A 62 12.98 -4.59 -20.53
N GLU A 63 13.61 -3.56 -19.95
CA GLU A 63 14.55 -2.69 -20.66
C GLU A 63 15.75 -3.46 -21.26
N ASN A 64 16.24 -4.50 -20.56
CA ASN A 64 17.29 -5.36 -21.09
C ASN A 64 16.80 -6.18 -22.29
N LEU A 65 15.62 -6.80 -22.18
CA LEU A 65 15.02 -7.56 -23.26
C LEU A 65 14.75 -6.68 -24.49
N GLU A 66 14.27 -5.45 -24.30
CA GLU A 66 14.07 -4.48 -25.39
C GLU A 66 15.39 -4.17 -26.12
N LYS A 67 16.49 -3.97 -25.39
CA LYS A 67 17.83 -3.77 -25.99
C LYS A 67 18.32 -4.99 -26.77
N GLN A 68 18.12 -6.19 -26.21
CA GLN A 68 18.48 -7.44 -26.89
C GLN A 68 17.67 -7.63 -28.17
N LEU A 69 16.37 -7.33 -28.12
CA LEU A 69 15.47 -7.41 -29.27
C LEU A 69 15.92 -6.42 -30.36
N GLN A 70 16.19 -5.16 -30.00
CA GLN A 70 16.69 -4.16 -30.94
C GLN A 70 17.98 -4.63 -31.63
N THR A 71 18.94 -5.15 -30.85
CA THR A 71 20.21 -5.67 -31.40
C THR A 71 19.97 -6.80 -32.39
N LEU A 72 19.03 -7.70 -32.08
CA LEU A 72 18.67 -8.81 -32.96
C LEU A 72 18.00 -8.32 -34.25
N GLU A 73 17.04 -7.40 -34.13
CA GLU A 73 16.34 -6.77 -35.25
C GLU A 73 17.32 -6.06 -36.19
N GLU A 74 18.28 -5.30 -35.65
CA GLU A 74 19.35 -4.66 -36.43
C GLU A 74 20.24 -5.69 -37.12
N SER A 75 20.58 -6.80 -36.47
CA SER A 75 21.39 -7.87 -37.09
C SER A 75 20.69 -8.56 -38.25
N LEU A 76 19.36 -8.70 -38.16
CA LEU A 76 18.53 -9.32 -39.20
C LEU A 76 18.28 -8.36 -40.36
N ALA A 77 18.13 -7.06 -40.10
CA ALA A 77 17.97 -6.04 -41.14
C ALA A 77 19.26 -5.81 -41.95
N ASN A 78 20.42 -6.08 -41.35
CA ASN A 78 21.73 -5.95 -42.01
C ASN A 78 22.19 -7.24 -42.74
N ARG A 79 21.35 -8.28 -42.80
CA ARG A 79 21.57 -9.49 -43.60
C ARG A 79 20.76 -9.45 -44.89
#